data_AF-A0A528D5U4-F1
#
_entry.id   AF-A0A528D5U4-F1
#
_cell.length_a   1.000
_cell.length_b   1.000
_cell.length_c   1.000
_cell.angle_alpha   90.00
_cell.angle_beta   90.00
_cell.angle_gamma   90.00
#
_symmetry.space_group_name_H-M   'P 1'
#
loop_
_entity.id
_entity.type
_entity.pdbx_description
1 polymer ?
#
loop_
_entity_poly.entity_id
_entity_poly.type
_entity_poly.pdbx_seq_one_letter_code
_entity_poly.pdbx_strand_id
1 'polypeptide(L)'
;SGPGGMELSSDADIDGRALTIAASASRDKTRRVTALAASVEIAQTGAAAAASGGTLGAIALKLAGSEGSGENASQLTASLSFAGSVLDLGSRGSLPADVDLDATLVAGANKIQVDRLQVRTGRSSFDFAGSIGPKPATGTAGEEPSYRYDLTSDHSTLAPSESSEPALDFIARVAGVYQTRSRKLIAEQIGIRSGAASEALGTASVEFARGKVPGISVAFNVHDMPVSHVKQLWPWFSARNARLWVLKNLFGGRVVDASLQFQVVPGRLGNGIPLSSDEVFGRFQIEGSRFDTAGHIPPIRDAVGVVEFHGNDVDVALSSGNVYMASGRTVAASNGTLKIKAANRPPVIGALDIDVAGEASAIAELASYEPINAMRHVGLLPDD
;
A
#
# COMPACT_ATOMS: atom_id res chain seq x y z
N SER A 1 41.00 27.53 -2.78
CA SER A 1 40.52 27.71 -4.18
C SER A 1 41.59 28.39 -5.03
N GLY A 2 41.69 28.06 -6.32
CA GLY A 2 42.71 28.55 -7.26
C GLY A 2 42.22 28.54 -8.73
N PRO A 3 43.07 28.85 -9.74
CA PRO A 3 42.63 29.16 -11.11
C PRO A 3 41.88 28.04 -11.86
N GLY A 4 42.01 26.78 -11.41
CA GLY A 4 41.37 25.61 -12.00
C GLY A 4 40.59 24.74 -11.02
N GLY A 5 40.39 25.20 -9.78
CA GLY A 5 39.78 24.38 -8.73
C GLY A 5 39.13 25.20 -7.61
N MET A 6 37.96 24.75 -7.17
CA MET A 6 37.23 25.29 -6.03
C MET A 6 37.03 24.18 -5.00
N GLU A 7 37.12 24.56 -3.74
CA GLU A 7 36.78 23.71 -2.60
C GLU A 7 36.03 24.57 -1.59
N LEU A 8 35.00 24.00 -1.01
CA LEU A 8 34.13 24.58 0.01
C LEU A 8 33.92 23.51 1.07
N SER A 9 34.10 23.88 2.33
CA SER A 9 33.67 23.09 3.48
C SER A 9 33.01 24.02 4.48
N SER A 10 31.89 23.60 5.05
CA SER A 10 31.15 24.36 6.05
C SER A 10 30.44 23.42 7.01
N ASP A 11 30.56 23.70 8.29
CA ASP A 11 29.74 23.10 9.34
C ASP A 11 28.77 24.16 9.88
N ALA A 12 27.53 23.75 10.13
CA ALA A 12 26.46 24.59 10.64
C ALA A 12 25.52 23.79 11.53
N ASP A 13 24.58 24.48 12.18
CA ASP A 13 23.45 23.89 12.89
C ASP A 13 22.15 24.34 12.22
N ILE A 14 21.26 23.40 11.93
CA ILE A 14 19.90 23.67 11.45
C ILE A 14 18.93 22.93 12.36
N ASP A 15 18.08 23.68 13.05
CA ASP A 15 17.07 23.15 13.97
C ASP A 15 17.65 22.19 15.04
N GLY A 16 18.85 22.50 15.57
CA GLY A 16 19.55 21.69 16.57
C GLY A 16 20.21 20.43 16.00
N ARG A 17 20.41 20.37 14.68
CA ARG A 17 21.05 19.27 13.96
C ARG A 17 22.31 19.76 13.29
N ALA A 18 23.41 19.04 13.51
CA ALA A 18 24.65 19.29 12.80
C ALA A 18 24.46 19.09 11.29
N LEU A 19 24.83 20.10 10.53
CA LEU A 19 24.87 20.14 9.07
C LEU A 19 26.33 20.25 8.65
N THR A 20 26.80 19.32 7.82
CA THR A 20 28.10 19.40 7.16
C THR A 20 27.90 19.49 5.65
N ILE A 21 28.55 20.47 5.03
CA ILE A 21 28.59 20.67 3.59
C ILE A 21 30.03 20.59 3.14
N ALA A 22 30.32 19.72 2.18
CA ALA A 22 31.60 19.70 1.47
C ALA A 22 31.34 19.75 -0.03
N ALA A 23 32.08 20.56 -0.77
CA ALA A 23 31.99 20.61 -2.22
C ALA A 23 33.34 20.90 -2.86
N SER A 24 33.60 20.28 -4.00
CA SER A 24 34.76 20.53 -4.83
C SER A 24 34.38 20.57 -6.30
N ALA A 25 35.10 21.37 -7.07
CA ALA A 25 34.97 21.42 -8.51
C ALA A 25 36.32 21.68 -9.17
N SER A 26 36.64 20.94 -10.23
CA SER A 26 37.82 21.17 -11.06
C SER A 26 37.41 21.55 -12.48
N ARG A 27 38.21 22.40 -13.12
CA ARG A 27 38.01 22.81 -14.51
C ARG A 27 39.27 22.59 -15.35
N ASP A 28 39.08 22.29 -16.62
CA ASP A 28 40.17 22.27 -17.59
C ASP A 28 40.50 23.67 -18.14
N LYS A 29 41.48 23.73 -19.06
CA LYS A 29 41.90 24.98 -19.72
C LYS A 29 40.80 25.64 -20.55
N THR A 30 39.79 24.88 -20.98
CA THR A 30 38.61 25.37 -21.72
C THR A 30 37.51 25.87 -20.78
N ARG A 31 37.78 25.87 -19.46
CA ARG A 31 36.84 26.20 -18.37
C ARG A 31 35.71 25.19 -18.18
N ARG A 32 35.80 24.04 -18.83
CA ARG A 32 34.85 22.94 -18.66
C ARG A 32 35.03 22.30 -17.29
N VAL A 33 33.94 22.01 -16.58
CA VAL A 33 33.94 21.27 -15.32
C VAL A 33 34.30 19.81 -15.59
N THR A 34 35.48 19.39 -15.16
CA THR A 34 35.96 18.00 -15.33
C THR A 34 35.56 17.10 -14.17
N ALA A 35 35.35 17.68 -12.99
CA ALA A 35 34.80 16.99 -11.84
C ALA A 35 34.03 18.01 -10.98
N LEU A 36 32.85 17.60 -10.55
CA LEU A 36 32.04 18.23 -9.52
C LEU A 36 31.77 17.15 -8.48
N ALA A 37 31.96 17.48 -7.21
CA ALA A 37 31.50 16.67 -6.09
C ALA A 37 30.90 17.61 -5.04
N ALA A 38 29.74 17.26 -4.51
CA ALA A 38 29.17 17.94 -3.35
C ALA A 38 28.51 16.91 -2.44
N SER A 39 28.66 17.09 -1.13
CA SER A 39 27.98 16.31 -0.11
C SER A 39 27.34 17.24 0.91
N VAL A 40 26.12 16.91 1.30
CA VAL A 40 25.36 17.57 2.36
C VAL A 40 24.92 16.48 3.32
N GLU A 41 25.34 16.58 4.57
CA GLU A 41 24.99 15.63 5.62
C GLU A 41 24.29 16.38 6.76
N ILE A 42 23.13 15.90 7.16
CA ILE A 42 22.37 16.43 8.30
C ILE A 42 22.22 15.30 9.31
N ALA A 43 22.81 15.45 10.48
CA ALA A 43 22.74 14.48 11.56
C ALA A 43 21.28 14.27 12.03
N GLN A 44 20.99 13.10 12.61
CA GLN A 44 19.70 12.86 13.24
C GLN A 44 19.53 13.76 14.47
N THR A 45 18.30 14.20 14.74
CA THR A 45 17.98 14.96 15.96
C THR A 45 18.14 14.09 17.21
N GLY A 46 18.66 14.66 18.31
CA GLY A 46 18.57 14.01 19.63
C GLY A 46 17.11 13.82 20.05
N ALA A 47 16.81 12.79 20.85
CA ALA A 47 15.46 12.31 21.17
C ALA A 47 14.46 13.34 21.76
N ALA A 48 14.88 14.57 22.05
CA ALA A 48 14.10 15.60 22.74
C ALA A 48 13.31 16.56 21.83
N ALA A 49 13.50 16.54 20.50
CA ALA A 49 12.90 17.54 19.59
C ALA A 49 12.04 16.93 18.47
N ALA A 50 11.20 15.93 18.81
CA ALA A 50 10.19 15.43 17.88
C ALA A 50 9.09 16.50 17.67
N ALA A 51 9.00 17.05 16.46
CA ALA A 51 7.90 17.92 16.07
C ALA A 51 6.61 17.11 15.89
N SER A 52 5.45 17.78 15.99
CA SER A 52 4.15 17.19 15.67
C SER A 52 4.14 16.74 14.20
N GLY A 53 4.14 15.43 13.94
CA GLY A 53 4.12 14.86 12.58
C GLY A 53 5.22 13.83 12.30
N GLY A 54 6.21 13.66 13.19
CA GLY A 54 7.24 12.62 13.09
C GLY A 54 8.65 13.11 13.37
N THR A 55 9.62 12.21 13.25
CA THR A 55 11.05 12.50 13.38
C THR A 55 11.76 12.27 12.05
N LEU A 56 12.44 13.29 11.53
CA LEU A 56 13.34 13.13 10.39
C LEU A 56 14.65 12.52 10.88
N GLY A 57 15.05 11.44 10.23
CA GLY A 57 16.31 10.75 10.47
C GLY A 57 17.53 11.52 9.93
N ALA A 58 18.68 10.86 9.89
CA ALA A 58 19.86 11.39 9.23
C ALA A 58 19.60 11.55 7.73
N ILE A 59 20.10 12.63 7.14
CA ILE A 59 19.96 12.94 5.71
C ILE A 59 21.35 13.02 5.11
N ALA A 60 21.59 12.33 4.01
CA ALA A 60 22.83 12.46 3.24
C ALA A 60 22.49 12.65 1.76
N LEU A 61 22.95 13.74 1.16
CA LEU A 61 22.88 14.00 -0.27
C LEU A 61 24.31 14.06 -0.81
N LYS A 62 24.58 13.33 -1.88
CA LYS A 62 25.80 13.43 -2.67
C LYS A 62 25.44 13.78 -4.11
N LEU A 63 26.17 14.71 -4.69
CA LEU A 63 26.10 15.07 -6.09
C LEU A 63 27.49 14.87 -6.71
N ALA A 64 27.55 14.25 -7.87
CA ALA A 64 28.79 14.16 -8.64
C ALA A 64 28.52 14.42 -10.12
N GLY A 65 29.45 15.01 -10.84
CA GLY A 65 29.20 15.27 -12.26
C GLY A 65 30.39 15.81 -13.03
N SER A 66 30.23 15.89 -14.33
CA SER A 66 31.20 16.46 -15.25
C SER A 66 30.50 16.96 -16.51
N GLU A 67 31.12 17.95 -17.15
CA GLU A 67 30.74 18.38 -18.48
C GLU A 67 31.41 17.50 -19.53
N GLY A 68 30.65 17.19 -20.58
CA GLY A 68 31.03 16.28 -21.65
C GLY A 68 32.20 16.76 -22.51
N SER A 69 32.89 15.82 -23.16
CA SER A 69 34.00 16.08 -24.07
C SER A 69 33.96 15.16 -25.28
N GLY A 70 34.05 15.71 -26.49
CA GLY A 70 33.96 14.90 -27.71
C GLY A 70 32.59 14.23 -27.80
N GLU A 71 32.57 12.90 -27.81
CA GLU A 71 31.34 12.09 -27.87
C GLU A 71 30.67 11.87 -26.50
N ASN A 72 31.35 12.20 -25.40
CA ASN A 72 30.78 12.05 -24.06
C ASN A 72 29.82 13.19 -23.74
N ALA A 73 28.59 12.87 -23.33
CA ALA A 73 27.63 13.86 -22.85
C ALA A 73 27.94 14.32 -21.42
N SER A 74 27.55 15.55 -21.07
CA SER A 74 27.61 16.01 -19.67
C SER A 74 26.68 15.17 -18.80
N GLN A 75 27.11 14.87 -17.57
CA GLN A 75 26.39 14.01 -16.64
C GLN A 75 26.41 14.58 -15.22
N LEU A 76 25.30 14.43 -14.51
CA LEU A 76 25.14 14.69 -13.09
C LEU A 76 24.49 13.46 -12.44
N THR A 77 25.08 12.95 -11.38
CA THR A 77 24.51 11.90 -10.52
C THR A 77 24.17 12.47 -9.16
N ALA A 78 23.13 11.90 -8.55
CA ALA A 78 22.69 12.22 -7.21
C ALA A 78 22.46 10.92 -6.43
N SER A 79 22.97 10.87 -5.21
CA SER A 79 22.65 9.83 -4.23
C SER A 79 22.08 10.49 -2.98
N LEU A 80 20.88 10.08 -2.57
CA LEU A 80 20.14 10.63 -1.45
C LEU A 80 19.77 9.50 -0.49
N SER A 81 20.03 9.69 0.80
CA SER A 81 19.66 8.75 1.85
C SER A 81 18.94 9.48 2.98
N PHE A 82 17.83 8.89 3.43
CA PHE A 82 17.10 9.24 4.63
C PHE A 82 17.08 8.01 5.54
N ALA A 83 17.75 8.07 6.69
CA ALA A 83 17.93 6.91 7.56
C ALA A 83 17.40 7.18 8.97
N GLY A 84 16.54 6.30 9.47
CA GLY A 84 15.96 6.41 10.81
C GLY A 84 14.82 7.44 10.89
N SER A 85 14.13 7.70 9.78
CA SER A 85 12.95 8.57 9.80
C SER A 85 11.73 7.83 10.31
N VAL A 86 10.88 8.51 11.07
CA VAL A 86 9.62 7.97 11.59
C VAL A 86 8.52 8.97 11.28
N LEU A 87 7.51 8.54 10.53
CA LEU A 87 6.31 9.34 10.27
C LEU A 87 5.28 9.08 11.37
N ASP A 88 4.77 10.14 12.01
CA ASP A 88 3.67 10.02 12.97
C ASP A 88 2.33 10.18 12.25
N LEU A 89 1.50 9.14 12.31
CA LEU A 89 0.17 9.09 11.69
C LEU A 89 -0.94 9.25 12.74
N GLY A 90 -0.61 9.80 13.91
CA GLY A 90 -1.52 10.09 15.01
C GLY A 90 -2.13 8.82 15.59
N SER A 91 -3.46 8.73 15.67
CA SER A 91 -4.17 7.54 16.16
C SER A 91 -3.97 6.29 15.30
N ARG A 92 -3.31 6.42 14.15
CA ARG A 92 -2.95 5.32 13.26
C ARG A 92 -1.55 4.76 13.60
N GLY A 93 -0.78 5.39 14.48
CA GLY A 93 0.53 4.91 14.92
C GLY A 93 1.68 5.53 14.14
N SER A 94 2.87 4.97 14.28
CA SER A 94 4.09 5.50 13.67
C SER A 94 4.63 4.56 12.59
N LEU A 95 5.17 5.13 11.52
CA LEU A 95 5.71 4.40 10.38
C LEU A 95 7.20 4.73 10.22
N PRO A 96 8.12 3.86 10.67
CA PRO A 96 9.53 4.02 10.37
C PRO A 96 9.76 3.79 8.88
N ALA A 97 10.52 4.68 8.25
CA ALA A 97 10.86 4.59 6.84
C ALA A 97 12.30 5.05 6.59
N ASP A 98 13.06 4.20 5.92
CA ASP A 98 14.32 4.57 5.29
C ASP A 98 14.10 4.71 3.78
N VAL A 99 14.80 5.65 3.16
CA VAL A 99 14.75 5.87 1.72
C VAL A 99 16.16 6.07 1.20
N ASP A 100 16.56 5.28 0.20
CA ASP A 100 17.80 5.44 -0.55
C ASP A 100 17.43 5.66 -2.03
N LEU A 101 17.95 6.71 -2.65
CA LEU A 101 17.69 7.10 -4.04
C LEU A 101 19.00 7.38 -4.76
N ASP A 102 19.23 6.71 -5.88
CA ASP A 102 20.30 6.98 -6.83
C ASP A 102 19.66 7.42 -8.16
N ALA A 103 20.13 8.54 -8.72
CA ALA A 103 19.59 9.12 -9.94
C ALA A 103 20.67 9.75 -10.83
N THR A 104 20.45 9.67 -12.14
CA THR A 104 21.36 10.17 -13.17
C THR A 104 20.64 11.11 -14.15
N LEU A 105 21.23 12.27 -14.40
CA LEU A 105 20.83 13.21 -15.44
C LEU A 105 21.95 13.31 -16.48
N VAL A 106 21.63 12.93 -17.72
CA VAL A 106 22.53 13.07 -18.87
C VAL A 106 22.01 14.18 -19.78
N ALA A 107 22.90 15.07 -20.20
CA ALA A 107 22.56 16.14 -21.13
C ALA A 107 21.97 15.58 -22.43
N GLY A 108 20.85 16.17 -22.88
CA GLY A 108 20.12 15.70 -24.06
C GLY A 108 19.14 14.54 -23.81
N ALA A 109 19.21 13.85 -22.68
CA ALA A 109 18.29 12.73 -22.40
C ALA A 109 16.83 13.16 -22.15
N ASN A 110 16.62 14.44 -21.80
CA ASN A 110 15.32 15.03 -21.47
C ASN A 110 14.53 14.23 -20.40
N LYS A 111 15.27 13.64 -19.45
CA LYS A 111 14.75 12.89 -18.31
C LYS A 111 15.83 12.76 -17.23
N ILE A 112 15.39 12.53 -16.01
CA ILE A 112 16.17 11.98 -14.90
C ILE A 112 15.94 10.47 -14.94
N GLN A 113 17.02 9.71 -15.01
CA GLN A 113 17.01 8.27 -14.76
C GLN A 113 16.99 8.05 -13.25
N VAL A 114 16.03 7.27 -12.76
CA VAL A 114 16.02 6.73 -11.40
C VAL A 114 16.75 5.40 -11.50
N ASP A 115 18.01 5.38 -11.06
CA ASP A 115 18.86 4.20 -11.13
C ASP A 115 18.44 3.19 -10.07
N ARG A 116 18.10 3.68 -8.87
CA ARG A 116 17.54 2.89 -7.78
C ARG A 116 16.75 3.79 -6.82
N LEU A 117 15.59 3.34 -6.39
CA LEU A 117 14.78 3.93 -5.34
C LEU A 117 14.37 2.82 -4.39
N GLN A 118 15.07 2.71 -3.27
CA GLN A 118 14.76 1.76 -2.21
C GLN A 118 14.02 2.45 -1.07
N VAL A 119 12.87 1.89 -0.69
CA VAL A 119 12.12 2.30 0.48
C VAL A 119 11.99 1.11 1.42
N ARG A 120 12.47 1.23 2.66
CA ARG A 120 12.36 0.18 3.68
C ARG A 120 11.46 0.67 4.80
N THR A 121 10.43 -0.09 5.14
CA THR A 121 9.49 0.24 6.21
C THR A 121 9.04 -1.01 6.94
N GLY A 122 9.35 -1.10 8.24
CA GLY A 122 9.13 -2.31 9.03
C GLY A 122 9.82 -3.52 8.39
N ARG A 123 9.04 -4.54 8.01
CA ARG A 123 9.55 -5.74 7.33
C ARG A 123 9.43 -5.68 5.80
N SER A 124 8.97 -4.56 5.24
CA SER A 124 8.74 -4.39 3.80
C SER A 124 9.89 -3.64 3.15
N SER A 125 10.25 -4.04 1.94
CA SER A 125 11.25 -3.38 1.11
C SER A 125 10.68 -3.18 -0.30
N PHE A 126 10.76 -1.95 -0.78
CA PHE A 126 10.34 -1.60 -2.13
C PHE A 126 11.56 -1.14 -2.90
N ASP A 127 11.83 -1.73 -4.06
CA ASP A 127 12.96 -1.37 -4.92
C ASP A 127 12.46 -1.04 -6.33
N PHE A 128 12.64 0.22 -6.74
CA PHE A 128 12.19 0.72 -8.02
C PHE A 128 13.34 1.34 -8.82
N ALA A 129 13.30 1.14 -10.14
CA ALA A 129 14.12 1.88 -11.09
C ALA A 129 13.22 2.43 -12.20
N GLY A 130 13.70 3.42 -12.95
CA GLY A 130 12.89 3.98 -14.04
C GLY A 130 13.30 5.39 -14.45
N SER A 131 12.33 6.22 -14.79
CA SER A 131 12.63 7.60 -15.19
C SER A 131 11.53 8.59 -14.92
N ILE A 132 11.92 9.86 -14.81
CA ILE A 132 11.04 11.00 -14.62
C ILE A 132 11.49 12.08 -15.61
N GLY A 133 10.58 12.70 -16.36
CA GLY A 133 10.94 13.77 -17.29
C GLY A 133 9.74 14.60 -17.71
N PRO A 134 9.93 15.73 -18.39
CA PRO A 134 8.82 16.48 -18.94
C PRO A 134 8.00 15.60 -19.89
N LYS A 135 6.67 15.70 -19.80
CA LYS A 135 5.76 15.11 -20.78
C LYS A 135 5.85 15.94 -22.07
N PRO A 136 6.16 15.34 -23.22
CA PRO A 136 6.14 16.07 -24.49
C PRO A 136 4.76 16.65 -24.77
N ALA A 137 4.71 17.91 -25.20
CA ALA A 137 3.45 18.55 -25.57
C ALA A 137 2.86 17.86 -26.81
N THR A 138 1.56 17.61 -26.77
CA THR A 138 0.80 16.96 -27.85
C THR A 138 0.25 17.95 -28.88
N GLY A 139 0.35 19.26 -28.59
CA GLY A 139 -0.28 20.31 -29.40
C GLY A 139 -1.77 20.54 -29.08
N THR A 140 -2.31 19.81 -28.10
CA THR A 140 -3.70 19.99 -27.65
C THR A 140 -3.87 21.33 -26.95
N ALA A 141 -4.83 22.14 -27.40
CA ALA A 141 -5.12 23.45 -26.79
C ALA A 141 -5.52 23.27 -25.32
N GLY A 142 -4.84 24.00 -24.44
CA GLY A 142 -5.08 23.93 -22.99
C GLY A 142 -4.36 22.77 -22.28
N GLU A 143 -3.50 22.00 -22.96
CA GLU A 143 -2.70 20.98 -22.30
C GLU A 143 -1.83 21.58 -21.19
N GLU A 144 -1.90 20.97 -20.01
CA GLU A 144 -1.16 21.41 -18.84
C GLU A 144 0.29 20.87 -18.86
N PRO A 145 1.31 21.72 -18.60
CA PRO A 145 2.67 21.26 -18.39
C PRO A 145 2.75 20.21 -17.28
N SER A 146 3.28 19.04 -17.64
CA SER A 146 3.30 17.86 -16.77
C SER A 146 4.66 17.17 -16.83
N TYR A 147 5.00 16.44 -15.78
CA TYR A 147 6.12 15.49 -15.77
C TYR A 147 5.55 14.08 -15.92
N ARG A 148 6.10 13.28 -16.82
CA ARG A 148 5.82 11.85 -16.91
C ARG A 148 6.80 11.06 -16.05
N TYR A 149 6.34 9.96 -15.50
CA TYR A 149 7.18 9.00 -14.79
C TYR A 149 6.80 7.57 -15.17
N ASP A 150 7.78 6.68 -15.10
CA ASP A 150 7.62 5.24 -15.29
C ASP A 150 8.62 4.54 -14.38
N LEU A 151 8.12 3.80 -13.39
CA LEU A 151 8.91 3.12 -12.37
C LEU A 151 8.55 1.64 -12.37
N THR A 152 9.56 0.79 -12.38
CA THR A 152 9.44 -0.67 -12.36
C THR A 152 10.20 -1.25 -11.18
N SER A 153 9.66 -2.30 -10.57
CA SER A 153 10.28 -3.09 -9.53
C SER A 153 10.40 -4.51 -10.03
N ASP A 154 11.62 -5.04 -10.11
CA ASP A 154 11.86 -6.46 -10.43
C ASP A 154 11.87 -7.35 -9.19
N HIS A 155 11.97 -6.75 -8.00
CA HIS A 155 11.85 -7.46 -6.73
C HIS A 155 11.52 -6.49 -5.60
N SER A 156 10.31 -6.61 -5.06
CA SER A 156 9.89 -5.93 -3.83
C SER A 156 9.21 -6.92 -2.90
N THR A 157 9.25 -6.63 -1.60
CA THR A 157 8.68 -7.45 -0.54
C THR A 157 7.70 -6.64 0.31
N LEU A 158 6.48 -7.14 0.48
CA LEU A 158 5.45 -6.52 1.30
C LEU A 158 5.09 -7.43 2.48
N ALA A 159 5.35 -6.92 3.68
CA ALA A 159 5.17 -7.64 4.93
C ALA A 159 4.78 -6.65 6.05
N PRO A 160 3.51 -6.20 6.10
CA PRO A 160 3.00 -5.37 7.18
C PRO A 160 3.15 -6.08 8.53
N SER A 161 3.53 -5.32 9.56
CA SER A 161 3.86 -5.87 10.89
C SER A 161 2.68 -6.55 11.58
N GLU A 162 1.45 -6.11 11.31
CA GLU A 162 0.26 -6.71 11.91
C GLU A 162 -0.20 -8.00 11.21
N SER A 163 0.45 -8.39 10.11
CA SER A 163 0.13 -9.59 9.34
C SER A 163 1.06 -10.75 9.71
N SER A 164 0.44 -11.89 10.05
CA SER A 164 1.15 -13.17 10.23
C SER A 164 1.33 -13.93 8.92
N GLU A 165 0.79 -13.42 7.81
CA GLU A 165 0.98 -14.03 6.49
C GLU A 165 2.48 -13.95 6.09
N PRO A 166 2.96 -14.91 5.27
CA PRO A 166 4.29 -14.81 4.66
C PRO A 166 4.47 -13.49 3.91
N ALA A 167 5.72 -13.04 3.80
CA ALA A 167 6.03 -11.85 3.00
C ALA A 167 5.59 -12.08 1.55
N LEU A 168 4.96 -11.06 0.97
CA LEU A 168 4.57 -11.05 -0.43
C LEU A 168 5.75 -10.56 -1.26
N ASP A 169 6.35 -11.44 -2.06
CA ASP A 169 7.30 -11.06 -3.10
C ASP A 169 6.55 -10.70 -4.37
N PHE A 170 6.89 -9.55 -4.97
CA PHE A 170 6.21 -9.08 -6.17
C PHE A 170 7.12 -8.28 -7.09
N ILE A 171 6.72 -8.27 -8.37
CA ILE A 171 7.18 -7.28 -9.35
C ILE A 171 6.08 -6.25 -9.54
N ALA A 172 6.47 -5.02 -9.86
CA ALA A 172 5.50 -3.95 -10.07
C ALA A 172 5.91 -2.98 -11.16
N ARG A 173 4.91 -2.27 -11.70
CA ARG A 173 5.11 -1.07 -12.52
C ARG A 173 4.11 -0.01 -12.11
N VAL A 174 4.59 1.22 -11.96
CA VAL A 174 3.75 2.40 -11.73
C VAL A 174 4.17 3.47 -12.72
N ALA A 175 3.25 3.86 -13.60
CA ALA A 175 3.50 4.86 -14.64
C ALA A 175 2.39 5.90 -14.66
N GLY A 176 2.74 7.14 -15.01
CA GLY A 176 1.76 8.19 -15.17
C GLY A 176 2.38 9.58 -15.20
N VAL A 177 1.66 10.56 -14.67
CA VAL A 177 2.00 11.98 -14.79
C VAL A 177 1.81 12.75 -13.49
N TYR A 178 2.63 13.77 -13.31
CA TYR A 178 2.41 14.84 -12.34
C TYR A 178 2.05 16.13 -13.08
N GLN A 179 0.83 16.60 -12.87
CA GLN A 179 0.29 17.85 -13.41
C GLN A 179 0.64 19.00 -12.46
N THR A 180 1.41 19.97 -12.96
CA THR A 180 2.08 20.97 -12.12
C THR A 180 1.18 22.13 -11.65
N ARG A 181 0.25 22.56 -12.49
CA ARG A 181 -0.75 23.62 -12.20
C ARG A 181 -1.89 23.07 -11.35
N SER A 182 -2.46 21.92 -11.72
CA SER A 182 -3.53 21.26 -10.97
C SER A 182 -3.04 20.61 -9.69
N ARG A 183 -1.72 20.38 -9.57
CA ARG A 183 -1.07 19.70 -8.44
C ARG A 183 -1.68 18.33 -8.24
N LYS A 184 -1.70 17.55 -9.31
CA LYS A 184 -2.29 16.21 -9.33
C LYS A 184 -1.23 15.19 -9.74
N LEU A 185 -0.97 14.23 -8.86
CA LEU A 185 -0.18 13.05 -9.16
C LEU A 185 -1.13 11.97 -9.66
N ILE A 186 -0.88 11.42 -10.84
CA ILE A 186 -1.74 10.43 -11.49
C ILE A 186 -0.88 9.22 -11.85
N ALA A 187 -1.22 8.07 -11.28
CA ALA A 187 -0.79 6.77 -11.78
C ALA A 187 -1.83 6.27 -12.78
N GLU A 188 -1.51 6.45 -14.07
CA GLU A 188 -2.33 5.99 -15.20
C GLU A 188 -2.29 4.47 -15.32
N GLN A 189 -1.22 3.84 -14.82
CA GLN A 189 -1.07 2.40 -14.73
C GLN A 189 -0.38 2.01 -13.43
N ILE A 190 -0.99 1.08 -12.71
CA ILE A 190 -0.40 0.32 -11.61
C ILE A 190 -0.54 -1.14 -12.00
N GLY A 191 0.56 -1.88 -11.98
CA GLY A 191 0.58 -3.33 -12.15
C GLY A 191 1.41 -3.97 -11.05
N ILE A 192 0.88 -5.02 -10.44
CA ILE A 192 1.54 -5.83 -9.43
C ILE A 192 1.37 -7.29 -9.83
N ARG A 193 2.45 -8.06 -9.80
CA ARG A 193 2.39 -9.51 -10.04
C ARG A 193 3.17 -10.25 -8.95
N SER A 194 2.56 -11.31 -8.44
CA SER A 194 3.10 -12.15 -7.37
C SER A 194 3.02 -13.63 -7.77
N GLY A 195 3.96 -14.06 -8.62
CA GLY A 195 3.91 -15.36 -9.29
C GLY A 195 3.27 -15.30 -10.68
N ALA A 196 3.10 -16.46 -11.32
CA ALA A 196 2.76 -16.53 -12.74
C ALA A 196 1.35 -16.01 -13.07
N ALA A 197 0.34 -16.41 -12.29
CA ALA A 197 -1.07 -16.13 -12.55
C ALA A 197 -1.65 -14.95 -11.74
N SER A 198 -1.01 -14.58 -10.62
CA SER A 198 -1.55 -13.59 -9.70
C SER A 198 -1.18 -12.18 -10.10
N GLU A 199 -2.20 -11.41 -10.45
CA GLU A 199 -2.08 -10.05 -10.95
C GLU A 199 -3.03 -9.10 -10.23
N ALA A 200 -2.57 -7.86 -10.07
CA ALA A 200 -3.31 -6.76 -9.54
C ALA A 200 -3.05 -5.53 -10.42
N LEU A 201 -4.11 -4.98 -11.02
CA LEU A 201 -4.04 -3.85 -11.94
C LEU A 201 -4.85 -2.68 -11.40
N GLY A 202 -4.39 -1.45 -11.63
CA GLY A 202 -5.17 -0.31 -11.20
C GLY A 202 -4.71 1.03 -11.74
N THR A 203 -5.41 2.05 -11.28
CA THR A 203 -5.10 3.46 -11.48
C THR A 203 -5.25 4.19 -10.16
N ALA A 204 -4.51 5.27 -9.99
CA ALA A 204 -4.67 6.12 -8.82
C ALA A 204 -4.44 7.58 -9.17
N SER A 205 -5.00 8.48 -8.37
CA SER A 205 -4.61 9.88 -8.39
C SER A 205 -4.66 10.50 -7.00
N VAL A 206 -3.77 11.43 -6.75
CA VAL A 206 -3.72 12.25 -5.55
C VAL A 206 -3.79 13.71 -5.96
N GLU A 207 -4.77 14.43 -5.44
CA GLU A 207 -5.01 15.85 -5.73
C GLU A 207 -4.67 16.70 -4.51
N PHE A 208 -3.71 17.61 -4.67
CA PHE A 208 -3.22 18.46 -3.59
C PHE A 208 -3.89 19.83 -3.60
N ALA A 209 -4.80 20.07 -2.66
CA ALA A 209 -5.38 21.38 -2.41
C ALA A 209 -4.76 22.04 -1.16
N ARG A 210 -4.44 23.34 -1.25
CA ARG A 210 -3.81 24.07 -0.12
C ARG A 210 -4.70 24.02 1.12
N GLY A 211 -4.10 23.73 2.27
CA GLY A 211 -4.77 23.71 3.57
C GLY A 211 -5.80 22.59 3.75
N LYS A 212 -5.85 21.62 2.82
CA LYS A 212 -6.76 20.48 2.90
C LYS A 212 -5.98 19.18 2.84
N VAL A 213 -6.53 18.14 3.47
CA VAL A 213 -6.09 16.76 3.23
C VAL A 213 -6.24 16.45 1.74
N PRO A 214 -5.28 15.78 1.07
CA PRO A 214 -5.37 15.48 -0.35
C PRO A 214 -6.63 14.69 -0.71
N GLY A 215 -7.15 14.96 -1.91
CA GLY A 215 -8.13 14.09 -2.56
C GLY A 215 -7.42 12.86 -3.11
N ILE A 216 -8.10 11.72 -3.10
CA ILE A 216 -7.51 10.46 -3.53
C ILE A 216 -8.57 9.70 -4.35
N SER A 217 -8.16 9.22 -5.52
CA SER A 217 -8.93 8.25 -6.31
C SER A 217 -8.08 7.01 -6.52
N VAL A 218 -8.65 5.83 -6.34
CA VAL A 218 -8.02 4.54 -6.60
C VAL A 218 -9.07 3.63 -7.22
N ALA A 219 -8.71 2.99 -8.32
CA ALA A 219 -9.45 1.86 -8.88
C ALA A 219 -8.48 0.70 -9.03
N PHE A 220 -8.85 -0.47 -8.50
CA PHE A 220 -7.96 -1.62 -8.43
C PHE A 220 -8.75 -2.89 -8.72
N ASN A 221 -8.19 -3.75 -9.56
CA ASN A 221 -8.72 -5.07 -9.87
C ASN A 221 -7.67 -6.12 -9.55
N VAL A 222 -8.09 -7.23 -8.98
CA VAL A 222 -7.23 -8.38 -8.65
C VAL A 222 -7.72 -9.58 -9.43
N HIS A 223 -6.81 -10.32 -10.04
CA HIS A 223 -7.09 -11.54 -10.76
C HIS A 223 -6.24 -12.70 -10.22
N ASP A 224 -6.92 -13.78 -9.88
CA ASP A 224 -6.36 -15.06 -9.44
C ASP A 224 -5.18 -14.93 -8.46
N MET A 225 -5.44 -14.41 -7.26
CA MET A 225 -4.41 -14.13 -6.26
C MET A 225 -4.68 -14.87 -4.94
N PRO A 226 -3.68 -15.49 -4.28
CA PRO A 226 -3.85 -16.06 -2.95
C PRO A 226 -4.45 -15.04 -1.97
N VAL A 227 -5.35 -15.49 -1.10
CA VAL A 227 -5.93 -14.61 -0.05
C VAL A 227 -4.84 -13.98 0.82
N SER A 228 -3.77 -14.72 1.11
CA SER A 228 -2.60 -14.22 1.85
C SER A 228 -1.95 -13.01 1.15
N HIS A 229 -1.81 -13.02 -0.17
CA HIS A 229 -1.23 -11.91 -0.93
C HIS A 229 -2.16 -10.70 -0.94
N VAL A 230 -3.47 -10.90 -1.14
CA VAL A 230 -4.46 -9.81 -1.11
C VAL A 230 -4.51 -9.15 0.28
N LYS A 231 -4.40 -9.92 1.35
CA LYS A 231 -4.25 -9.40 2.72
C LYS A 231 -3.01 -8.51 2.88
N GLN A 232 -1.87 -8.88 2.29
CA GLN A 232 -0.67 -8.04 2.34
C GLN A 232 -0.86 -6.72 1.56
N LEU A 233 -1.50 -6.76 0.39
CA LEU A 233 -1.75 -5.58 -0.45
C LEU A 233 -2.73 -4.57 0.17
N TRP A 234 -3.65 -5.03 1.02
CA TRP A 234 -4.59 -4.13 1.70
C TRP A 234 -3.82 -3.18 2.63
N PRO A 235 -3.92 -1.84 2.43
CA PRO A 235 -3.22 -0.87 3.27
C PRO A 235 -3.63 -0.94 4.75
N TRP A 236 -2.63 -0.97 5.63
CA TRP A 236 -2.82 -1.12 7.08
C TRP A 236 -3.67 -0.02 7.74
N PHE A 237 -3.64 1.19 7.17
CA PHE A 237 -4.38 2.34 7.66
C PHE A 237 -5.84 2.40 7.18
N SER A 238 -6.26 1.49 6.30
CA SER A 238 -7.60 1.47 5.72
C SER A 238 -8.49 0.42 6.39
N ALA A 239 -9.70 0.82 6.79
CA ALA A 239 -10.72 -0.07 7.36
C ALA A 239 -10.20 -1.02 8.46
N ARG A 240 -9.45 -0.45 9.42
CA ARG A 240 -8.66 -1.19 10.44
C ARG A 240 -9.39 -2.38 11.08
N ASN A 241 -10.63 -2.19 11.55
CA ASN A 241 -11.35 -3.26 12.24
C ASN A 241 -11.69 -4.43 11.30
N ALA A 242 -12.13 -4.13 10.08
CA ALA A 242 -12.39 -5.15 9.06
C ALA A 242 -11.10 -5.87 8.67
N ARG A 243 -10.02 -5.12 8.47
CA ARG A 243 -8.69 -5.69 8.18
C ARG A 243 -8.24 -6.66 9.26
N LEU A 244 -8.27 -6.24 10.54
CA LEU A 244 -7.86 -7.08 11.66
C LEU A 244 -8.73 -8.34 11.77
N TRP A 245 -10.04 -8.22 11.52
CA TRP A 245 -10.93 -9.37 11.48
C TRP A 245 -10.56 -10.34 10.36
N VAL A 246 -10.31 -9.86 9.13
CA VAL A 246 -9.93 -10.71 7.99
C VAL A 246 -8.57 -11.37 8.22
N LEU A 247 -7.58 -10.63 8.73
CA LEU A 247 -6.27 -11.17 9.07
C LEU A 247 -6.39 -12.33 10.06
N LYS A 248 -7.25 -12.17 11.08
CA LYS A 248 -7.45 -13.17 12.14
C LYS A 248 -8.34 -14.35 11.73
N ASN A 249 -9.33 -14.15 10.86
CA ASN A 249 -10.41 -15.12 10.69
C ASN A 249 -10.52 -15.74 9.31
N LEU A 250 -9.87 -15.21 8.26
CA LEU A 250 -9.93 -15.79 6.90
C LEU A 250 -8.60 -16.45 6.56
N PHE A 251 -8.59 -17.65 5.99
CA PHE A 251 -7.36 -18.44 5.79
C PHE A 251 -7.40 -19.24 4.50
N GLY A 252 -6.23 -19.37 3.86
CA GLY A 252 -6.09 -20.18 2.64
C GLY A 252 -6.96 -19.66 1.49
N GLY A 253 -7.03 -20.46 0.42
CA GLY A 253 -7.83 -20.14 -0.75
C GLY A 253 -7.28 -18.99 -1.61
N ARG A 254 -8.12 -18.55 -2.55
CA ARG A 254 -7.76 -17.54 -3.56
C ARG A 254 -8.88 -16.54 -3.73
N VAL A 255 -8.50 -15.31 -4.03
CA VAL A 255 -9.36 -14.28 -4.61
C VAL A 255 -9.28 -14.46 -6.12
N VAL A 256 -10.36 -14.97 -6.71
CA VAL A 256 -10.41 -15.29 -8.15
C VAL A 256 -10.57 -14.02 -8.97
N ASP A 257 -11.41 -13.12 -8.48
CA ASP A 257 -11.66 -11.81 -9.06
C ASP A 257 -11.98 -10.84 -7.92
N ALA A 258 -11.45 -9.62 -7.98
CA ALA A 258 -11.91 -8.54 -7.13
C ALA A 258 -11.82 -7.20 -7.83
N SER A 259 -12.72 -6.30 -7.45
CA SER A 259 -12.70 -4.90 -7.84
C SER A 259 -12.85 -4.02 -6.59
N LEU A 260 -12.11 -2.92 -6.56
CA LEU A 260 -12.16 -1.93 -5.50
C LEU A 260 -12.10 -0.54 -6.11
N GLN A 261 -13.03 0.31 -5.68
CA GLN A 261 -13.05 1.71 -6.03
C GLN A 261 -13.12 2.57 -4.77
N PHE A 262 -12.28 3.59 -4.75
CA PHE A 262 -12.20 4.55 -3.69
C PHE A 262 -12.00 5.92 -4.31
N GLN A 263 -12.87 6.89 -4.01
CA GLN A 263 -12.80 8.22 -4.59
C GLN A 263 -13.30 9.26 -3.60
N VAL A 264 -12.40 10.17 -3.23
CA VAL A 264 -12.68 11.24 -2.28
C VAL A 264 -12.02 12.53 -2.74
N VAL A 265 -12.75 13.63 -2.61
CA VAL A 265 -12.25 14.98 -2.95
C VAL A 265 -11.34 15.54 -1.85
N PRO A 266 -10.52 16.57 -2.14
CA PRO A 266 -9.69 17.19 -1.11
C PRO A 266 -10.49 17.70 0.10
N GLY A 267 -10.01 17.37 1.30
CA GLY A 267 -10.63 17.68 2.59
C GLY A 267 -11.70 16.68 3.04
N ARG A 268 -11.98 15.63 2.26
CA ARG A 268 -12.98 14.62 2.61
C ARG A 268 -12.51 13.63 3.68
N LEU A 269 -11.23 13.24 3.62
CA LEU A 269 -10.64 12.31 4.56
C LEU A 269 -10.37 12.97 5.92
N GLY A 270 -10.71 12.25 6.99
CA GLY A 270 -10.47 12.71 8.36
C GLY A 270 -11.44 13.78 8.87
N ASN A 271 -12.49 14.12 8.12
CA ASN A 271 -13.49 15.12 8.52
C ASN A 271 -14.52 14.62 9.55
N GLY A 272 -14.37 13.39 10.05
CA GLY A 272 -15.28 12.76 11.02
C GLY A 272 -16.58 12.19 10.43
N ILE A 273 -16.86 12.40 9.14
CA ILE A 273 -18.05 11.89 8.46
C ILE A 273 -17.69 10.55 7.78
N PRO A 274 -18.41 9.45 8.06
CA PRO A 274 -18.19 8.17 7.37
C PRO A 274 -18.30 8.31 5.84
N LEU A 275 -17.51 7.55 5.09
CA LEU A 275 -17.56 7.53 3.62
C LEU A 275 -18.89 6.93 3.13
N SER A 276 -19.44 7.48 2.05
CA SER A 276 -20.66 6.98 1.42
C SER A 276 -20.41 5.72 0.59
N SER A 277 -21.50 5.10 0.11
CA SER A 277 -21.49 3.96 -0.82
C SER A 277 -20.80 4.25 -2.14
N ASP A 278 -20.78 5.52 -2.57
CA ASP A 278 -20.22 5.93 -3.87
C ASP A 278 -18.76 6.36 -3.74
N GLU A 279 -18.32 6.66 -2.51
CA GLU A 279 -16.94 7.07 -2.22
C GLU A 279 -16.01 5.87 -2.00
N VAL A 280 -16.55 4.73 -1.55
CA VAL A 280 -15.77 3.51 -1.31
C VAL A 280 -16.64 2.28 -1.46
N PHE A 281 -16.28 1.41 -2.40
CA PHE A 281 -16.98 0.15 -2.63
C PHE A 281 -16.06 -0.88 -3.26
N GLY A 282 -16.45 -2.14 -3.17
CA GLY A 282 -15.69 -3.22 -3.77
C GLY A 282 -16.40 -4.55 -3.68
N ARG A 283 -15.91 -5.49 -4.48
CA ARG A 283 -16.41 -6.86 -4.59
C ARG A 283 -15.23 -7.81 -4.65
N PHE A 284 -15.29 -8.90 -3.90
CA PHE A 284 -14.26 -9.94 -3.84
C PHE A 284 -14.92 -11.30 -4.00
N GLN A 285 -14.52 -12.06 -5.03
CA GLN A 285 -14.89 -13.45 -5.21
C GLN A 285 -13.78 -14.34 -4.67
N ILE A 286 -14.14 -15.22 -3.74
CA ILE A 286 -13.20 -16.02 -2.96
C ILE A 286 -13.55 -17.50 -3.13
N GLU A 287 -12.53 -18.32 -3.32
CA GLU A 287 -12.67 -19.78 -3.47
C GLU A 287 -11.69 -20.54 -2.58
N GLY A 288 -12.14 -21.70 -2.08
CA GLY A 288 -11.32 -22.64 -1.32
C GLY A 288 -10.81 -22.08 0.01
N SER A 289 -11.49 -21.09 0.58
CA SER A 289 -11.06 -20.45 1.83
C SER A 289 -11.66 -21.11 3.06
N ARG A 290 -10.99 -20.94 4.20
CA ARG A 290 -11.49 -21.33 5.52
C ARG A 290 -11.72 -20.07 6.34
N PHE A 291 -12.86 -19.94 6.98
CA PHE A 291 -13.11 -18.82 7.89
C PHE A 291 -13.67 -19.23 9.24
N ASP A 292 -13.22 -18.53 10.27
CA ASP A 292 -13.74 -18.64 11.63
C ASP A 292 -15.06 -17.87 11.75
N THR A 293 -16.03 -18.49 12.41
CA THR A 293 -17.38 -17.97 12.64
C THR A 293 -17.51 -17.41 14.06
N ALA A 294 -18.70 -16.91 14.42
CA ALA A 294 -18.93 -16.33 15.74
C ALA A 294 -19.04 -17.41 16.84
N GLY A 295 -18.51 -17.11 18.01
CA GLY A 295 -18.63 -17.96 19.21
C GLY A 295 -17.84 -19.26 19.08
N HIS A 296 -18.51 -20.37 19.34
CA HIS A 296 -17.93 -21.71 19.36
C HIS A 296 -18.32 -22.55 18.13
N ILE A 297 -19.01 -21.94 17.15
CA ILE A 297 -19.35 -22.62 15.89
C ILE A 297 -18.03 -23.03 15.20
N PRO A 298 -17.89 -24.29 14.75
CA PRO A 298 -16.70 -24.72 14.03
C PRO A 298 -16.48 -23.92 12.73
N PRO A 299 -15.23 -23.80 12.26
CA PRO A 299 -14.91 -23.02 11.07
C PRO A 299 -15.54 -23.63 9.82
N ILE A 300 -15.98 -22.76 8.92
CA ILE A 300 -16.38 -23.16 7.56
C ILE A 300 -15.12 -23.29 6.72
N ARG A 301 -15.02 -24.37 5.94
CA ARG A 301 -13.89 -24.68 5.05
C ARG A 301 -14.39 -24.86 3.62
N ASP A 302 -13.44 -24.85 2.68
CA ASP A 302 -13.69 -24.97 1.24
C ASP A 302 -14.74 -23.97 0.75
N ALA A 303 -14.75 -22.79 1.36
CA ALA A 303 -15.75 -21.77 1.15
C ALA A 303 -15.59 -21.16 -0.24
N VAL A 304 -16.71 -21.10 -0.94
CA VAL A 304 -16.87 -20.36 -2.20
C VAL A 304 -17.90 -19.28 -1.96
N GLY A 305 -17.54 -18.03 -2.19
CA GLY A 305 -18.42 -16.92 -1.90
C GLY A 305 -17.95 -15.58 -2.46
N VAL A 306 -18.80 -14.59 -2.24
CA VAL A 306 -18.59 -13.21 -2.68
C VAL A 306 -18.77 -12.29 -1.47
N VAL A 307 -17.85 -11.36 -1.30
CA VAL A 307 -17.95 -10.26 -0.34
C VAL A 307 -18.08 -8.96 -1.10
N GLU A 308 -19.15 -8.23 -0.86
CA GLU A 308 -19.41 -6.90 -1.40
C GLU A 308 -19.50 -5.89 -0.26
N PHE A 309 -18.96 -4.69 -0.47
CA PHE A 309 -19.15 -3.60 0.45
C PHE A 309 -19.41 -2.29 -0.27
N HIS A 310 -20.22 -1.45 0.37
CA HIS A 310 -20.52 -0.09 -0.06
C HIS A 310 -20.50 0.82 1.17
N GLY A 311 -19.54 1.72 1.24
CA GLY A 311 -19.33 2.57 2.42
C GLY A 311 -19.01 1.73 3.65
N ASN A 312 -19.99 1.59 4.55
CA ASN A 312 -19.88 0.82 5.79
C ASN A 312 -20.85 -0.37 5.84
N ASP A 313 -21.54 -0.65 4.73
CA ASP A 313 -22.38 -1.82 4.58
C ASP A 313 -21.58 -2.95 3.92
N VAL A 314 -21.75 -4.16 4.42
CA VAL A 314 -21.08 -5.36 3.92
C VAL A 314 -22.14 -6.44 3.69
N ASP A 315 -22.16 -6.99 2.50
CA ASP A 315 -22.99 -8.12 2.12
C ASP A 315 -22.07 -9.28 1.72
N VAL A 316 -22.27 -10.45 2.33
CA VAL A 316 -21.51 -11.68 2.04
C VAL A 316 -22.50 -12.72 1.53
N ALA A 317 -22.19 -13.32 0.39
CA ALA A 317 -22.90 -14.46 -0.17
C ALA A 317 -22.00 -15.70 -0.15
N LEU A 318 -22.48 -16.79 0.45
CA LEU A 318 -21.81 -18.08 0.46
C LEU A 318 -22.53 -19.03 -0.48
N SER A 319 -21.87 -19.44 -1.55
CA SER A 319 -22.40 -20.44 -2.48
C SER A 319 -22.30 -21.84 -1.88
N SER A 320 -21.14 -22.17 -1.31
CA SER A 320 -20.87 -23.46 -0.68
C SER A 320 -19.78 -23.38 0.38
N GLY A 321 -19.79 -24.33 1.32
CA GLY A 321 -18.74 -24.59 2.28
C GLY A 321 -19.07 -25.81 3.16
N ASN A 322 -18.10 -26.27 3.94
CA ASN A 322 -18.25 -27.41 4.83
C ASN A 322 -17.88 -27.06 6.27
N VAL A 323 -18.69 -27.49 7.22
CA VAL A 323 -18.43 -27.39 8.66
C VAL A 323 -18.00 -28.76 9.17
N TYR A 324 -16.81 -28.84 9.75
CA TYR A 324 -16.26 -30.06 10.34
C TYR A 324 -16.27 -29.94 11.86
N MET A 325 -17.03 -30.81 12.52
CA MET A 325 -17.23 -30.79 13.97
C MET A 325 -16.21 -31.67 14.70
N ALA A 326 -16.04 -31.43 16.00
CA ALA A 326 -15.07 -32.15 16.82
C ALA A 326 -15.38 -33.67 16.90
N SER A 327 -16.64 -34.05 16.76
CA SER A 327 -17.10 -35.44 16.66
C SER A 327 -16.66 -36.16 15.38
N GLY A 328 -16.11 -35.43 14.40
CA GLY A 328 -15.82 -35.93 13.05
C GLY A 328 -17.01 -35.86 12.09
N ARG A 329 -18.19 -35.43 12.57
CA ARG A 329 -19.37 -35.19 11.73
C ARG A 329 -19.15 -33.95 10.84
N THR A 330 -19.80 -33.97 9.68
CA THR A 330 -19.72 -32.89 8.68
C THR A 330 -21.10 -32.38 8.31
N VAL A 331 -21.23 -31.07 8.14
CA VAL A 331 -22.42 -30.40 7.64
C VAL A 331 -22.05 -29.55 6.43
N ALA A 332 -22.77 -29.71 5.33
CA ALA A 332 -22.66 -28.85 4.17
C ALA A 332 -23.44 -27.56 4.41
N ALA A 333 -22.87 -26.43 4.02
CA ALA A 333 -23.47 -25.11 4.09
C ALA A 333 -23.60 -24.54 2.67
N SER A 334 -24.77 -24.00 2.32
CA SER A 334 -25.06 -23.46 1.00
C SER A 334 -26.04 -22.29 1.07
N ASN A 335 -26.16 -21.53 -0.02
CA ASN A 335 -27.10 -20.40 -0.15
C ASN A 335 -27.05 -19.42 1.02
N GLY A 336 -25.87 -19.22 1.62
CA GLY A 336 -25.71 -18.36 2.78
C GLY A 336 -25.73 -16.89 2.39
N THR A 337 -26.36 -16.06 3.21
CA THR A 337 -26.25 -14.59 3.13
C THR A 337 -25.96 -14.03 4.51
N LEU A 338 -24.99 -13.12 4.60
CA LEU A 338 -24.71 -12.33 5.79
C LEU A 338 -24.72 -10.85 5.42
N LYS A 339 -25.63 -10.10 6.02
CA LYS A 339 -25.73 -8.64 5.83
C LYS A 339 -25.35 -7.90 7.08
N ILE A 340 -24.39 -7.00 6.97
CA ILE A 340 -23.94 -6.12 8.05
C ILE A 340 -24.18 -4.68 7.60
N LYS A 341 -24.97 -3.94 8.36
CA LYS A 341 -25.29 -2.53 8.07
C LYS A 341 -24.60 -1.61 9.06
N ALA A 342 -24.05 -0.51 8.55
CA ALA A 342 -23.31 0.49 9.33
C ALA A 342 -22.25 -0.13 10.26
N ALA A 343 -21.31 -0.92 9.72
CA ALA A 343 -20.25 -1.62 10.44
C ALA A 343 -19.30 -0.69 11.25
N ASN A 344 -19.41 0.62 11.07
CA ASN A 344 -18.71 1.63 11.85
C ASN A 344 -19.37 1.97 13.20
N ARG A 345 -20.55 1.42 13.51
CA ARG A 345 -21.28 1.68 14.77
C ARG A 345 -21.30 0.44 15.66
N PRO A 346 -20.87 0.53 16.92
CA PRO A 346 -21.04 -0.55 17.89
C PRO A 346 -22.47 -0.56 18.48
N PRO A 347 -23.06 -1.74 18.78
CA PRO A 347 -22.56 -3.07 18.40
C PRO A 347 -22.75 -3.32 16.90
N VAL A 348 -21.80 -4.03 16.29
CA VAL A 348 -21.94 -4.46 14.88
C VAL A 348 -22.88 -5.67 14.84
N ILE A 349 -24.00 -5.52 14.14
CA ILE A 349 -25.04 -6.55 14.03
C ILE A 349 -25.03 -7.09 12.60
N GLY A 350 -24.96 -8.42 12.47
CA GLY A 350 -25.11 -9.13 11.21
C GLY A 350 -26.40 -9.94 11.18
N ALA A 351 -27.11 -9.90 10.05
CA ALA A 351 -28.23 -10.80 9.76
C ALA A 351 -27.73 -11.96 8.89
N LEU A 352 -27.71 -13.17 9.44
CA LEU A 352 -27.25 -14.38 8.78
C LEU A 352 -28.45 -15.26 8.43
N ASP A 353 -28.51 -15.72 7.19
CA ASP A 353 -29.38 -16.78 6.69
C ASP A 353 -28.52 -17.80 5.95
N ILE A 354 -28.76 -19.10 6.13
CA ILE A 354 -27.93 -20.15 5.54
C ILE A 354 -28.67 -21.49 5.51
N ASP A 355 -28.57 -22.19 4.39
CA ASP A 355 -29.02 -23.57 4.28
C ASP A 355 -27.94 -24.52 4.79
N VAL A 356 -28.35 -25.50 5.60
CA VAL A 356 -27.46 -26.54 6.11
C VAL A 356 -28.01 -27.92 5.80
N ALA A 357 -27.14 -28.84 5.39
CA ALA A 357 -27.50 -30.21 5.05
C ALA A 357 -26.49 -31.21 5.64
N GLY A 358 -27.00 -32.29 6.23
CA GLY A 358 -26.19 -33.33 6.85
C GLY A 358 -27.08 -34.34 7.60
N GLU A 359 -26.45 -35.35 8.19
CA GLU A 359 -27.12 -36.30 9.07
C GLU A 359 -27.82 -35.58 10.23
N ALA A 360 -28.97 -36.09 10.70
CA ALA A 360 -29.77 -35.42 11.72
C ALA A 360 -28.96 -35.13 13.01
N SER A 361 -28.12 -36.08 13.43
CA SER A 361 -27.24 -35.93 14.59
C SER A 361 -26.14 -34.89 14.37
N ALA A 362 -25.68 -34.70 13.12
CA ALA A 362 -24.74 -33.64 12.76
C ALA A 362 -25.40 -32.26 12.83
N ILE A 363 -26.65 -32.14 12.36
CA ILE A 363 -27.42 -30.90 12.46
C ILE A 363 -27.73 -30.55 13.91
N ALA A 364 -28.11 -31.53 14.73
CA ALA A 364 -28.36 -31.33 16.17
C ALA A 364 -27.09 -30.85 16.90
N GLU A 365 -25.94 -31.43 16.60
CA GLU A 365 -24.66 -30.97 17.14
C GLU A 365 -24.35 -29.54 16.69
N LEU A 366 -24.49 -29.21 15.40
CA LEU A 366 -24.27 -27.85 14.89
C LEU A 366 -25.17 -26.83 15.61
N ALA A 367 -26.45 -27.18 15.81
CA ALA A 367 -27.43 -26.35 16.49
C ALA A 367 -27.16 -26.18 17.99
N SER A 368 -26.29 -27.00 18.58
CA SER A 368 -25.91 -26.92 19.99
C SER A 368 -24.82 -25.88 20.28
N TYR A 369 -24.01 -25.50 19.28
CA TYR A 369 -22.92 -24.55 19.47
C TYR A 369 -23.44 -23.13 19.75
N GLU A 370 -22.76 -22.41 20.63
CA GLU A 370 -23.00 -20.98 20.84
C GLU A 370 -22.48 -20.15 19.65
N PRO A 371 -23.20 -19.10 19.22
CA PRO A 371 -24.36 -18.47 19.87
C PRO A 371 -25.73 -19.04 19.50
N ILE A 372 -25.82 -20.06 18.62
CA ILE A 372 -27.10 -20.64 18.18
C ILE A 372 -27.82 -21.27 19.39
N ASN A 373 -27.16 -22.23 20.04
CA ASN A 373 -27.61 -22.94 21.24
C ASN A 373 -29.14 -23.22 21.21
N ALA A 374 -29.61 -23.80 20.12
CA ALA A 374 -31.03 -24.05 19.89
C ALA A 374 -31.53 -25.25 20.70
N MET A 375 -30.64 -26.21 21.02
CA MET A 375 -30.99 -27.44 21.74
C MET A 375 -31.56 -27.19 23.14
N ARG A 376 -31.23 -26.05 23.78
CA ARG A 376 -31.84 -25.64 25.05
C ARG A 376 -33.37 -25.46 24.99
N HIS A 377 -33.93 -25.29 23.80
CA HIS A 377 -35.37 -25.13 23.58
C HIS A 377 -36.06 -26.38 23.02
N VAL A 378 -35.30 -27.38 22.57
CA VAL A 378 -35.84 -28.52 21.81
C VAL A 378 -35.83 -29.83 22.63
N GLY A 379 -35.05 -29.91 23.73
CA GLY A 379 -35.13 -31.04 24.66
C GLY A 379 -34.60 -32.38 24.14
N LEU A 380 -33.91 -32.39 23.00
CA LEU A 380 -33.22 -33.54 22.42
C LEU A 380 -31.72 -33.44 22.75
N LEU A 381 -31.06 -34.53 23.11
CA LEU A 381 -29.62 -34.56 23.34
C LEU A 381 -28.89 -34.90 22.03
N PRO A 382 -27.65 -34.41 21.80
CA PRO A 382 -26.88 -34.69 20.56
C PRO A 382 -26.54 -36.18 20.32
N ASP A 383 -26.78 -37.02 21.32
CA ASP A 383 -26.49 -38.46 21.36
C ASP A 383 -27.73 -39.35 21.14
N ASP A 384 -28.92 -38.77 20.91
CA ASP A 384 -30.16 -39.51 20.62
C ASP A 384 -30.39 -39.79 19.12
#